data_AF-U6GM56-F1
#
_entry.id   AF-U6GM56-F1
#
_cell.length_a   1.000
_cell.length_b   1.000
_cell.length_c   1.000
_cell.angle_alpha   90.00
_cell.angle_beta   90.00
_cell.angle_gamma   90.00
#
_symmetry.space_group_name_H-M   'P 1'
#
loop_
_entity.id
_entity.type
_entity.pdbx_description
1 polymer ?
#
loop_
_entity_poly.entity_id
_entity_poly.type
_entity_poly.pdbx_seq_one_letter_code
_entity_poly.pdbx_strand_id
1 'polypeptide(L)'
;SSSAARLLLPPPDAAVDLQQQSLEIDLTLQQLLQREDPLQQPQQQQQQQHYLREDASLRPFYNNSSSSSARTAAAAFLGGQHQQDRLRDQIQQQQRQEQHQEQQQFMHERLQQQQQQQQQQQEHLLHERLQQQQLQQHQMQQQQHQQQHKQTTSSSVAAVEDEEELEEAVRRYNSSLSGPLLRHIKGNVFLFGIKRVELRILNSKLMRKAEGGWAPIEDPSAAETVEAIDSLALQA
;
A
#
# COMPACT_ATOMS: atom_id res chain seq x y z
N SER A 1 31.40 -5.45 56.01
CA SER A 1 30.11 -6.04 55.60
C SER A 1 29.21 -4.95 55.06
N SER A 2 28.90 -4.98 53.77
CA SER A 2 27.63 -4.51 53.20
C SER A 2 27.56 -4.96 51.74
N SER A 3 26.42 -5.54 51.42
CA SER A 3 26.20 -6.52 50.37
C SER A 3 26.07 -5.88 48.99
N ALA A 4 26.82 -6.41 48.02
CA ALA A 4 26.62 -6.12 46.60
C ALA A 4 25.40 -6.92 46.09
N ALA A 5 24.25 -6.25 45.99
CA ALA A 5 23.09 -6.77 45.28
C ALA A 5 23.34 -6.68 43.77
N ARG A 6 23.84 -7.77 43.17
CA ARG A 6 23.81 -7.98 41.72
C ARG A 6 22.36 -8.21 41.30
N LEU A 7 21.69 -7.16 40.86
CA LEU A 7 20.46 -7.26 40.09
C LEU A 7 20.79 -7.92 38.75
N LEU A 8 20.35 -9.18 38.60
CA LEU A 8 20.34 -9.92 37.34
C LEU A 8 19.47 -9.16 36.33
N LEU A 9 20.10 -8.35 35.47
CA LEU A 9 19.45 -7.89 34.25
C LEU A 9 19.29 -9.09 33.30
N PRO A 10 18.09 -9.32 32.71
CA PRO A 10 17.93 -10.32 31.68
C PRO A 10 18.78 -9.95 30.45
N PRO A 11 19.36 -10.95 29.74
CA PRO A 11 20.19 -10.71 28.57
C PRO A 11 19.37 -10.01 27.46
N PRO A 12 19.97 -9.05 26.73
CA PRO A 12 19.30 -8.26 25.68
C PRO A 12 18.82 -9.09 24.48
N ASP A 13 19.22 -10.36 24.35
CA ASP A 13 18.82 -11.24 23.25
C ASP A 13 17.38 -11.75 23.33
N ALA A 14 16.76 -11.76 24.52
CA ALA A 14 15.39 -12.29 24.67
C ALA A 14 14.31 -11.44 23.98
N ALA A 15 14.58 -10.15 23.73
CA ALA A 15 13.65 -9.26 23.04
C ALA A 15 13.70 -9.44 21.50
N VAL A 16 14.84 -9.89 20.97
CA VAL A 16 15.02 -10.10 19.52
C VAL A 16 14.32 -11.39 19.08
N ASP A 17 14.37 -12.45 19.88
CA ASP A 17 13.70 -13.73 19.59
C ASP A 17 12.16 -13.60 19.53
N LEU A 18 11.57 -12.77 20.41
CA LEU A 18 10.11 -12.52 20.41
C LEU A 18 9.66 -11.71 19.18
N GLN A 19 10.49 -10.77 18.71
CA GLN A 19 10.21 -10.00 17.51
C GLN A 19 10.39 -10.85 16.24
N GLN A 20 11.38 -11.76 16.23
CA GLN A 20 11.60 -12.69 15.12
C GLN A 20 10.48 -13.74 15.02
N GLN A 21 10.02 -14.28 16.16
CA GLN A 21 8.85 -15.17 16.17
C GLN A 21 7.58 -14.51 15.64
N SER A 22 7.38 -13.21 15.93
CA SER A 22 6.22 -12.49 15.40
C SER A 22 6.25 -12.35 13.87
N LEU A 23 7.44 -12.24 13.27
CA LEU A 23 7.61 -12.18 11.81
C LEU A 23 7.41 -13.55 11.15
N GLU A 24 7.85 -14.64 11.79
CA GLU A 24 7.64 -16.00 11.27
C GLU A 24 6.16 -16.42 11.32
N ILE A 25 5.41 -16.02 12.34
CA ILE A 25 3.98 -16.32 12.45
C ILE A 25 3.18 -15.64 11.32
N ASP A 26 3.49 -14.38 11.00
CA ASP A 26 2.82 -13.65 9.91
C ASP A 26 3.11 -14.25 8.54
N LEU A 27 4.34 -14.70 8.28
CA LEU A 27 4.70 -15.37 7.01
C LEU A 27 3.99 -16.72 6.85
N THR A 28 3.84 -17.47 7.95
CA THR A 28 3.17 -18.77 7.95
C THR A 28 1.66 -18.64 7.75
N LEU A 29 1.04 -17.61 8.32
CA LEU A 29 -0.36 -17.27 8.06
C LEU A 29 -0.60 -16.85 6.61
N GLN A 30 0.31 -16.08 6.03
CA GLN A 30 0.23 -15.68 4.62
C GLN A 30 0.35 -16.88 3.66
N GLN A 31 1.20 -17.86 3.99
CA GLN A 31 1.33 -19.10 3.21
C GLN A 31 0.12 -20.04 3.36
N LEU A 32 -0.55 -20.03 4.52
CA LEU A 32 -1.79 -20.81 4.71
C LEU A 32 -2.96 -20.22 3.90
N LEU A 33 -3.07 -18.89 3.83
CA LEU A 33 -4.08 -18.19 3.01
C LEU A 33 -3.86 -18.38 1.50
N GLN A 34 -2.62 -18.55 1.04
CA GLN A 34 -2.33 -18.87 -0.38
C GLN A 34 -2.60 -20.33 -0.75
N ARG A 35 -2.79 -21.23 0.23
CA ARG A 35 -2.99 -22.67 -0.02
C ARG A 35 -4.46 -23.07 -0.15
N GLU A 36 -5.40 -22.15 0.11
CA GLU A 36 -6.81 -22.34 -0.24
C GLU A 36 -7.04 -21.97 -1.70
N ASP A 37 -6.47 -22.79 -2.59
CA ASP A 37 -6.95 -22.93 -3.97
C ASP A 37 -8.46 -23.25 -3.94
N PRO A 38 -9.34 -22.44 -4.56
CA PRO A 38 -10.72 -22.86 -4.77
C PRO A 38 -10.73 -23.96 -5.84
N LEU A 39 -10.56 -25.20 -5.39
CA LEU A 39 -10.98 -26.39 -6.12
C LEU A 39 -12.51 -26.39 -6.28
N GLN A 40 -13.06 -25.57 -7.17
CA GLN A 40 -14.35 -25.84 -7.79
C GLN A 40 -14.30 -25.47 -9.28
N GLN A 41 -13.74 -26.40 -10.05
CA GLN A 41 -14.04 -26.54 -11.46
C GLN A 41 -15.56 -26.72 -11.67
N PRO A 42 -16.11 -26.21 -12.79
CA PRO A 42 -17.53 -26.28 -13.10
C PRO A 42 -17.94 -27.69 -13.54
N GLN A 43 -18.45 -28.49 -12.61
CA GLN A 43 -19.06 -29.78 -12.94
C GLN A 43 -20.57 -29.61 -13.20
N GLN A 44 -20.98 -29.03 -14.33
CA GLN A 44 -22.36 -29.18 -14.83
C GLN A 44 -22.50 -29.14 -16.37
N GLN A 45 -21.53 -29.69 -17.11
CA GLN A 45 -21.66 -29.90 -18.56
C GLN A 45 -22.06 -31.34 -18.93
N GLN A 46 -22.97 -31.99 -18.16
CA GLN A 46 -23.37 -33.38 -18.41
C GLN A 46 -24.87 -33.66 -18.59
N GLN A 47 -25.72 -32.65 -18.86
CA GLN A 47 -27.15 -32.89 -19.13
C GLN A 47 -27.66 -32.56 -20.54
N GLN A 48 -26.79 -32.34 -21.53
CA GLN A 48 -27.25 -32.17 -22.93
C GLN A 48 -27.14 -33.42 -23.83
N GLN A 49 -26.60 -34.55 -23.35
CA GLN A 49 -26.47 -35.76 -24.19
C GLN A 49 -27.64 -36.75 -24.11
N HIS A 50 -28.65 -36.54 -23.25
CA HIS A 50 -29.71 -37.54 -23.08
C HIS A 50 -31.01 -37.29 -23.87
N TYR A 51 -31.21 -36.12 -24.50
CA TYR A 51 -32.50 -35.81 -25.15
C TYR A 51 -32.53 -35.89 -26.68
N LEU A 52 -31.42 -36.26 -27.34
CA LEU A 52 -31.39 -36.46 -28.80
C LEU A 52 -31.31 -37.92 -29.25
N ARG A 53 -31.30 -38.89 -28.33
CA ARG A 53 -31.13 -40.31 -28.69
C ARG A 53 -32.43 -41.12 -28.84
N GLU A 54 -33.57 -40.68 -28.33
CA GLU A 54 -34.75 -41.57 -28.22
C GLU A 54 -35.80 -41.44 -29.33
N ASP A 55 -35.80 -40.39 -30.17
CA ASP A 55 -36.91 -40.17 -31.13
C ASP A 55 -36.65 -40.61 -32.60
N ALA A 56 -35.57 -41.33 -32.89
CA ALA A 56 -35.28 -41.82 -34.26
C ALA A 56 -35.84 -43.23 -34.57
N SER A 57 -36.65 -43.82 -33.68
CA SER A 57 -37.09 -45.22 -33.81
C SER A 57 -38.54 -45.43 -34.24
N LEU A 58 -39.31 -44.38 -34.55
CA LEU A 58 -40.64 -44.52 -35.14
C LEU A 58 -40.55 -44.59 -36.67
N ARG A 59 -40.04 -45.71 -37.17
CA ARG A 59 -40.31 -46.14 -38.55
C ARG A 59 -41.76 -46.65 -38.64
N PRO A 60 -42.65 -46.06 -39.46
CA PRO A 60 -43.90 -46.70 -39.80
C PRO A 60 -43.61 -47.77 -40.85
N PHE A 61 -43.30 -48.98 -40.41
CA PHE A 61 -43.39 -50.17 -41.25
C PHE A 61 -44.82 -50.70 -41.21
N TYR A 62 -45.68 -50.20 -42.09
CA TYR A 62 -46.80 -50.90 -42.75
C TYR A 62 -47.16 -50.03 -43.96
N ASN A 63 -46.59 -50.26 -45.14
CA ASN A 63 -47.07 -51.24 -46.12
C ASN A 63 -48.57 -51.51 -46.01
N ASN A 64 -49.39 -50.78 -46.78
CA ASN A 64 -50.38 -51.48 -47.60
C ASN A 64 -50.72 -50.67 -48.86
N SER A 65 -50.49 -51.34 -49.98
CA SER A 65 -50.94 -50.96 -51.31
C SER A 65 -52.44 -50.71 -51.31
N SER A 66 -52.88 -49.53 -51.78
CA SER A 66 -54.05 -49.37 -52.64
C SER A 66 -54.30 -47.89 -52.95
N SER A 67 -53.99 -47.52 -54.20
CA SER A 67 -54.78 -46.64 -55.05
C SER A 67 -55.69 -45.59 -54.35
N SER A 68 -55.24 -44.34 -54.25
CA SER A 68 -56.09 -43.14 -54.40
C SER A 68 -55.25 -41.86 -54.31
N SER A 69 -54.95 -41.25 -55.46
CA SER A 69 -54.16 -40.02 -55.62
C SER A 69 -54.82 -38.73 -55.11
N ALA A 70 -55.64 -38.77 -54.05
CA ALA A 70 -56.38 -37.60 -53.58
C ALA A 70 -56.40 -37.38 -52.06
N ARG A 71 -55.92 -38.31 -51.22
CA ARG A 71 -56.04 -38.18 -49.75
C ARG A 71 -54.78 -37.72 -49.01
N THR A 72 -53.61 -37.75 -49.65
CA THR A 72 -52.34 -37.37 -49.02
C THR A 72 -52.17 -35.85 -48.85
N ALA A 73 -52.85 -35.03 -49.66
CA ALA A 73 -52.75 -33.57 -49.56
C ALA A 73 -53.45 -32.99 -48.32
N ALA A 74 -54.49 -33.65 -47.79
CA ALA A 74 -55.23 -33.16 -46.61
C ALA A 74 -54.54 -33.46 -45.27
N ALA A 75 -53.77 -34.56 -45.18
CA ALA A 75 -53.03 -34.91 -43.96
C ALA A 75 -51.80 -34.00 -43.71
N ALA A 76 -51.21 -33.44 -44.77
CA ALA A 76 -50.12 -32.48 -44.67
C ALA A 76 -50.55 -31.14 -44.04
N PHE A 77 -51.83 -30.76 -44.17
CA PHE A 77 -52.35 -29.49 -43.66
C PHE A 77 -52.62 -29.51 -42.14
N LEU A 78 -52.97 -30.67 -41.57
CA LEU A 78 -53.14 -30.86 -40.13
C LEU A 78 -51.82 -31.16 -39.39
N GLY A 79 -50.80 -31.67 -40.07
CA GLY A 79 -49.48 -31.92 -39.49
C GLY A 79 -48.66 -30.66 -39.20
N GLY A 80 -48.93 -29.54 -39.89
CA GLY A 80 -48.22 -28.28 -39.69
C GLY A 80 -48.54 -27.58 -38.36
N GLN A 81 -49.76 -27.72 -37.86
CA GLN A 81 -50.18 -27.06 -36.61
C GLN A 81 -49.52 -27.69 -35.38
N HIS A 82 -49.40 -29.03 -35.36
CA HIS A 82 -48.69 -29.75 -34.29
C HIS A 82 -47.17 -29.49 -34.27
N GLN A 83 -46.56 -29.16 -35.42
CA GLN A 83 -45.15 -28.77 -35.45
C GLN A 83 -44.92 -27.39 -34.83
N GLN A 84 -45.84 -26.44 -35.02
CA GLN A 84 -45.76 -25.12 -34.38
C GLN A 84 -45.93 -25.20 -32.87
N ASP A 85 -46.89 -26.00 -32.37
CA ASP A 85 -47.08 -26.17 -30.93
C ASP A 85 -45.85 -26.81 -30.29
N ARG A 86 -45.26 -27.83 -30.93
CA ARG A 86 -44.03 -28.49 -30.44
C ARG A 86 -42.83 -27.53 -30.40
N LEU A 87 -42.68 -26.67 -31.41
CA LEU A 87 -41.63 -25.65 -31.44
C LEU A 87 -41.84 -24.59 -30.35
N ARG A 88 -43.11 -24.20 -30.12
CA ARG A 88 -43.47 -23.21 -29.10
C ARG A 88 -43.23 -23.75 -27.69
N ASP A 89 -43.55 -25.02 -27.43
CA ASP A 89 -43.23 -25.69 -26.17
C ASP A 89 -41.72 -25.85 -25.96
N GLN A 90 -40.97 -26.16 -27.03
CA GLN A 90 -39.51 -26.25 -26.97
C GLN A 90 -38.87 -24.90 -26.64
N ILE A 91 -39.32 -23.81 -27.28
CA ILE A 91 -38.87 -22.45 -26.98
C ILE A 91 -39.24 -22.08 -25.53
N GLN A 92 -40.45 -22.42 -25.08
CA GLN A 92 -40.90 -22.10 -23.73
C GLN A 92 -40.15 -22.88 -22.65
N GLN A 93 -39.75 -24.13 -22.93
CA GLN A 93 -38.84 -24.87 -22.04
C GLN A 93 -37.44 -24.24 -21.98
N GLN A 94 -36.90 -23.83 -23.13
CA GLN A 94 -35.58 -23.20 -23.17
C GLN A 94 -35.55 -21.90 -22.36
N GLN A 95 -36.60 -21.08 -22.49
CA GLN A 95 -36.73 -19.82 -21.75
C GLN A 95 -36.83 -20.02 -20.21
N ARG A 96 -37.49 -21.09 -19.76
CA ARG A 96 -37.49 -21.45 -18.32
C ARG A 96 -36.11 -21.90 -17.84
N GLN A 97 -35.35 -22.56 -18.70
CA GLN A 97 -34.01 -23.04 -18.34
C GLN A 97 -33.03 -21.88 -18.22
N GLU A 98 -33.10 -20.90 -19.14
CA GLU A 98 -32.31 -19.66 -19.06
C GLU A 98 -32.64 -18.87 -17.80
N GLN A 99 -33.91 -18.70 -17.46
CA GLN A 99 -34.30 -17.95 -16.26
C GLN A 99 -33.78 -18.62 -14.97
N HIS A 100 -33.76 -19.96 -14.92
CA HIS A 100 -33.20 -20.68 -13.79
C HIS A 100 -31.67 -20.53 -13.72
N GLN A 101 -31.00 -20.49 -14.88
CA GLN A 101 -29.56 -20.30 -14.96
C GLN A 101 -29.15 -18.87 -14.56
N GLU A 102 -29.88 -17.84 -15.00
CA GLU A 102 -29.66 -16.45 -14.57
C GLU A 102 -29.83 -16.30 -13.05
N GLN A 103 -30.85 -16.93 -12.47
CA GLN A 103 -31.04 -16.89 -11.02
C GLN A 103 -29.87 -17.52 -10.26
N GLN A 104 -29.33 -18.64 -10.76
CA GLN A 104 -28.13 -19.25 -10.16
C GLN A 104 -26.91 -18.36 -10.31
N GLN A 105 -26.69 -17.77 -11.49
CA GLN A 105 -25.57 -16.85 -11.73
C GLN A 105 -25.65 -15.64 -10.81
N PHE A 106 -26.84 -15.03 -10.66
CA PHE A 106 -27.03 -13.90 -9.76
C PHE A 106 -26.71 -14.25 -8.31
N MET A 107 -27.12 -15.44 -7.85
CA MET A 107 -26.79 -15.89 -6.50
C MET A 107 -25.27 -16.07 -6.34
N HIS A 108 -24.62 -16.65 -7.35
CA HIS A 108 -23.18 -16.89 -7.35
C HIS A 108 -22.40 -15.57 -7.35
N GLU A 109 -22.80 -14.62 -8.18
CA GLU A 109 -22.22 -13.29 -8.26
C GLU A 109 -22.39 -12.53 -6.94
N ARG A 110 -23.57 -12.61 -6.33
CA ARG A 110 -23.81 -12.01 -5.00
C ARG A 110 -22.92 -12.63 -3.93
N LEU A 111 -22.72 -13.95 -3.95
CA LEU A 111 -21.83 -14.63 -2.99
C LEU A 111 -20.36 -14.23 -3.22
N GLN A 112 -19.93 -14.17 -4.48
CA GLN A 112 -18.58 -13.75 -4.84
C GLN A 112 -18.31 -12.30 -4.41
N GLN A 113 -19.28 -11.40 -4.64
CA GLN A 113 -19.17 -10.01 -4.23
C GLN A 113 -19.09 -9.88 -2.69
N GLN A 114 -19.85 -10.69 -1.95
CA GLN A 114 -19.77 -10.73 -0.49
C GLN A 114 -18.39 -11.21 -0.01
N GLN A 115 -17.83 -12.24 -0.65
CA GLN A 115 -16.51 -12.76 -0.31
C GLN A 115 -15.40 -11.72 -0.56
N GLN A 116 -15.46 -11.02 -1.69
CA GLN A 116 -14.49 -9.97 -2.01
C GLN A 116 -14.53 -8.81 -1.01
N GLN A 117 -15.73 -8.43 -0.57
CA GLN A 117 -15.89 -7.38 0.45
C GLN A 117 -15.28 -7.79 1.80
N GLN A 118 -15.35 -9.08 2.14
CA GLN A 118 -14.75 -9.62 3.35
C GLN A 118 -13.21 -9.63 3.28
N GLN A 119 -12.63 -9.97 2.12
CA GLN A 119 -11.18 -9.89 1.90
C GLN A 119 -10.66 -8.46 2.04
N GLN A 120 -11.31 -7.48 1.42
CA GLN A 120 -10.89 -6.08 1.53
C GLN A 120 -10.92 -5.57 2.96
N GLN A 121 -11.92 -5.99 3.76
CA GLN A 121 -11.99 -5.63 5.17
C GLN A 121 -10.82 -6.20 5.97
N GLN A 122 -10.44 -7.45 5.66
CA GLN A 122 -9.31 -8.11 6.32
C GLN A 122 -7.98 -7.45 5.94
N GLU A 123 -7.76 -7.13 4.66
CA GLU A 123 -6.57 -6.38 4.21
C GLU A 123 -6.48 -5.01 4.86
N HIS A 124 -7.60 -4.28 4.98
CA HIS A 124 -7.63 -2.98 5.62
C HIS A 124 -7.22 -3.08 7.09
N LEU A 125 -7.74 -4.08 7.81
CA LEU A 125 -7.42 -4.30 9.22
C LEU A 125 -5.94 -4.65 9.40
N LEU A 126 -5.38 -5.44 8.49
CA LEU A 126 -3.97 -5.83 8.50
C LEU A 126 -3.08 -4.61 8.21
N HIS A 127 -3.49 -3.75 7.27
CA HIS A 127 -2.80 -2.51 6.96
C HIS A 127 -2.81 -1.53 8.15
N GLU A 128 -3.96 -1.39 8.82
CA GLU A 128 -4.09 -0.56 10.02
C GLU A 128 -3.20 -1.08 11.16
N ARG A 129 -3.18 -2.40 11.36
CA ARG A 129 -2.31 -3.04 12.37
C ARG A 129 -0.83 -2.78 12.08
N LEU A 130 -0.41 -2.89 10.82
CA LEU A 130 0.96 -2.65 10.42
C LEU A 130 1.35 -1.19 10.61
N GLN A 131 0.46 -0.26 10.28
CA GLN A 131 0.66 1.17 10.50
C GLN A 131 0.79 1.48 11.99
N GLN A 132 -0.07 0.89 12.83
CA GLN A 132 -0.01 1.05 14.28
C GLN A 132 1.30 0.50 14.86
N GLN A 133 1.78 -0.62 14.33
CA GLN A 133 3.08 -1.20 14.72
C GLN A 133 4.25 -0.28 14.35
N GLN A 134 4.26 0.32 13.15
CA GLN A 134 5.29 1.30 12.79
C GLN A 134 5.28 2.52 13.72
N LEU A 135 4.10 3.03 14.05
CA LEU A 135 3.97 4.17 14.96
C LEU A 135 4.54 3.85 16.34
N GLN A 136 4.24 2.65 16.85
CA GLN A 136 4.75 2.20 18.15
C GLN A 136 6.28 2.06 18.14
N GLN A 137 6.85 1.54 17.04
CA GLN A 137 8.30 1.43 16.89
C GLN A 137 8.96 2.82 16.86
N HIS A 138 8.37 3.78 16.15
CA HIS A 138 8.88 5.16 16.09
C HIS A 138 8.81 5.85 17.45
N GLN A 139 7.71 5.67 18.19
CA GLN A 139 7.57 6.23 19.55
C GLN A 139 8.63 5.68 20.51
N MET A 140 8.93 4.38 20.42
CA MET A 140 9.97 3.77 21.25
C MET A 140 11.36 4.33 20.91
N GLN A 141 11.66 4.51 19.62
CA GLN A 141 12.93 5.08 19.16
C GLN A 141 13.10 6.54 19.61
N GLN A 142 12.01 7.31 19.66
CA GLN A 142 12.04 8.69 20.13
C GLN A 142 12.29 8.78 21.66
N GLN A 143 11.68 7.88 22.45
CA GLN A 143 12.01 7.79 23.89
C GLN A 143 13.46 7.41 24.14
N GLN A 144 14.03 6.53 23.31
CA GLN A 144 15.43 6.10 23.48
C GLN A 144 16.40 7.26 23.22
N HIS A 145 16.17 8.08 22.20
CA HIS A 145 16.96 9.31 21.98
C HIS A 145 16.85 10.26 23.18
N GLN A 146 15.66 10.44 23.73
CA GLN A 146 15.47 11.36 24.85
C GLN A 146 16.20 10.89 26.13
N GLN A 147 16.37 9.58 26.34
CA GLN A 147 17.20 9.06 27.44
C GLN A 147 18.70 9.21 27.19
N GLN A 148 19.18 9.09 25.93
CA GLN A 148 20.57 9.41 25.62
C GLN A 148 20.87 10.89 25.84
N HIS A 149 19.99 11.81 25.44
CA HIS A 149 20.14 13.24 25.73
C HIS A 149 20.15 13.56 27.23
N LYS A 150 19.41 12.81 28.06
CA LYS A 150 19.46 12.99 29.52
C LYS A 150 20.77 12.51 30.17
N GLN A 151 21.54 11.64 29.53
CA GLN A 151 22.86 11.24 30.02
C GLN A 151 24.00 12.09 29.44
N THR A 152 23.86 12.60 28.21
CA THR A 152 24.87 13.48 27.58
C THR A 152 24.81 14.93 28.06
N THR A 153 23.70 15.40 28.63
CA THR A 153 23.59 16.77 29.17
C THR A 153 24.15 16.94 30.58
N SER A 154 24.73 15.90 31.19
CA SER A 154 25.45 16.05 32.48
C SER A 154 26.94 16.40 32.34
N SER A 155 27.50 16.39 31.12
CA SER A 155 28.88 16.83 30.91
C SER A 155 29.13 17.18 29.43
N SER A 156 29.10 18.48 29.11
CA SER A 156 29.76 19.06 27.92
C SER A 156 29.15 18.75 26.53
N VAL A 157 27.91 19.15 26.27
CA VAL A 157 27.36 19.25 24.90
C VAL A 157 26.44 20.47 24.79
N ALA A 158 27.00 21.66 24.60
CA ALA A 158 26.24 22.89 24.31
C ALA A 158 26.61 23.47 22.94
N ALA A 159 27.29 22.70 22.08
CA ALA A 159 27.86 23.20 20.83
C ALA A 159 27.24 22.56 19.57
N VAL A 160 26.46 21.48 19.70
CA VAL A 160 25.92 20.74 18.54
C VAL A 160 24.47 21.14 18.24
N GLU A 161 23.66 21.45 19.26
CA GLU A 161 22.28 21.92 19.06
C GLU A 161 22.24 23.30 18.38
N ASP A 162 23.26 24.14 18.62
CA ASP A 162 23.39 25.45 17.99
C ASP A 162 23.66 25.36 16.47
N GLU A 163 24.24 24.26 15.96
CA GLU A 163 24.55 24.12 14.52
C GLU A 163 23.30 23.79 13.70
N GLU A 164 22.44 22.88 14.19
CA GLU A 164 21.20 22.52 13.50
C GLU A 164 20.21 23.70 13.46
N GLU A 165 20.08 24.45 14.56
CA GLU A 165 19.25 25.65 14.61
C GLU A 165 19.77 26.72 13.64
N LEU A 166 21.10 26.90 13.56
CA LEU A 166 21.75 27.82 12.65
C LEU A 166 21.50 27.46 11.18
N GLU A 167 21.62 26.19 10.82
CA GLU A 167 21.31 25.73 9.46
C GLU A 167 19.84 25.97 9.08
N GLU A 168 18.90 25.71 10.01
CA GLU A 168 17.48 25.96 9.74
C GLU A 168 17.20 27.46 9.57
N ALA A 169 17.76 28.31 10.42
CA ALA A 169 17.62 29.75 10.30
C ALA A 169 18.20 30.28 8.97
N VAL A 170 19.36 29.76 8.55
CA VAL A 170 19.96 30.08 7.25
C VAL A 170 19.08 29.60 6.09
N ARG A 171 18.46 28.41 6.22
CA ARG A 171 17.53 27.88 5.21
C ARG A 171 16.28 28.75 5.07
N ARG A 172 15.73 29.24 6.19
CA ARG A 172 14.60 30.19 6.20
C ARG A 172 14.99 31.51 5.55
N TYR A 173 16.18 32.04 5.85
CA TYR A 173 16.71 33.26 5.23
C TYR A 173 16.95 33.12 3.73
N ASN A 174 17.51 32.00 3.26
CA ASN A 174 17.65 31.75 1.82
C ASN A 174 16.30 31.62 1.10
N SER A 175 15.30 31.04 1.78
CA SER A 175 13.94 30.92 1.23
C SER A 175 13.25 32.27 1.08
N SER A 176 13.54 33.25 1.94
CA SER A 176 12.93 34.58 1.85
C SER A 176 13.53 35.46 0.74
N LEU A 177 14.76 35.20 0.32
CA LEU A 177 15.52 36.07 -0.59
C LEU A 177 15.56 35.63 -2.07
N SER A 178 14.63 34.79 -2.53
CA SER A 178 14.55 34.34 -3.94
C SER A 178 15.85 33.69 -4.47
N GLY A 179 16.65 33.06 -3.62
CA GLY A 179 17.83 32.30 -4.04
C GLY A 179 18.78 31.93 -2.90
N PRO A 180 19.61 30.88 -3.08
CA PRO A 180 20.58 30.46 -2.06
C PRO A 180 21.77 31.42 -2.02
N LEU A 181 21.72 32.40 -1.13
CA LEU A 181 22.79 33.37 -0.90
C LEU A 181 23.87 32.82 0.04
N LEU A 182 23.46 32.01 1.02
CA LEU A 182 24.32 31.42 2.03
C LEU A 182 24.54 29.93 1.77
N ARG A 183 25.79 29.51 1.66
CA ARG A 183 26.17 28.09 1.57
C ARG A 183 26.99 27.68 2.78
N HIS A 184 26.59 26.62 3.47
CA HIS A 184 27.33 26.10 4.62
C HIS A 184 28.70 25.55 4.19
N ILE A 185 29.73 25.81 5.00
CA ILE A 185 31.08 25.26 4.80
C ILE A 185 31.39 24.27 5.93
N LYS A 186 31.39 24.77 7.17
CA LYS A 186 31.78 24.01 8.36
C LYS A 186 31.41 24.79 9.62
N GLY A 187 30.67 24.15 10.53
CA GLY A 187 30.26 24.78 11.79
C GLY A 187 29.51 26.09 11.53
N ASN A 188 29.93 27.14 12.25
CA ASN A 188 29.33 28.47 12.15
C ASN A 188 29.79 29.28 10.93
N VAL A 189 30.51 28.68 9.96
CA VAL A 189 31.08 29.40 8.81
C VAL A 189 30.31 29.09 7.53
N PHE A 190 29.86 30.16 6.86
CA PHE A 190 29.07 30.12 5.63
C PHE A 190 29.71 30.98 4.53
N LEU A 191 29.38 30.70 3.27
CA LEU A 191 29.70 31.56 2.12
C LEU A 191 28.51 32.44 1.79
N PHE A 192 28.72 33.75 1.78
CA PHE A 192 27.78 34.72 1.21
C PHE A 192 28.37 35.25 -0.11
N GLY A 193 27.88 34.74 -1.23
CA GLY A 193 28.51 34.96 -2.54
C GLY A 193 29.91 34.33 -2.61
N ILE A 194 30.96 35.16 -2.69
CA ILE A 194 32.37 34.74 -2.68
C ILE A 194 33.08 34.98 -1.33
N LYS A 195 32.37 35.54 -0.34
CA LYS A 195 32.94 35.90 0.96
C LYS A 195 32.60 34.86 2.02
N ARG A 196 33.55 34.53 2.89
CA ARG A 196 33.30 33.71 4.09
C ARG A 196 32.76 34.60 5.21
N VAL A 197 31.72 34.15 5.88
CA VAL A 197 31.09 34.83 7.01
C VAL A 197 30.85 33.84 8.16
N GLU A 198 31.11 34.29 9.38
CA GLU A 198 30.78 33.53 10.58
C GLU A 198 29.39 33.99 11.06
N LEU A 199 28.46 33.04 11.21
CA LEU A 199 27.07 33.28 11.57
C LEU A 199 26.77 32.68 12.95
N ARG A 200 25.85 33.30 13.67
CA ARG A 200 25.24 32.72 14.88
C ARG A 200 23.82 33.22 15.06
N ILE A 201 23.04 32.51 15.85
CA ILE A 201 21.72 32.98 16.27
C ILE A 201 21.87 33.72 17.61
N LEU A 202 21.35 34.94 17.69
CA LEU A 202 21.20 35.66 18.94
C LEU A 202 19.78 36.22 19.03
N ASN A 203 19.08 35.94 20.12
CA ASN A 203 17.69 36.40 20.32
C ASN A 203 16.81 36.08 19.09
N SER A 204 16.95 34.86 18.54
CA SER A 204 16.25 34.40 17.34
C SER A 204 16.51 35.20 16.06
N LYS A 205 17.61 35.96 16.00
CA LYS A 205 18.06 36.69 14.81
C LYS A 205 19.38 36.13 14.30
N LEU A 206 19.50 36.03 12.97
CA LEU A 206 20.73 35.62 12.31
C LEU A 206 21.72 36.79 12.30
N MET A 207 22.81 36.62 13.04
CA MET A 207 23.85 37.62 13.21
C MET A 207 25.13 37.15 12.51
N ARG A 208 25.82 38.07 11.85
CA ARG A 208 27.16 37.87 11.29
C ARG A 208 28.23 38.51 12.16
N LYS A 209 29.42 37.94 12.15
CA LYS A 209 30.60 38.53 12.78
C LYS A 209 31.15 39.69 11.93
N ALA A 210 31.36 40.84 12.56
CA ALA A 210 31.93 42.06 12.01
C ALA A 210 33.04 42.59 12.95
N GLU A 211 33.83 43.56 12.50
CA GLU A 211 34.95 44.14 13.28
C GLU A 211 34.51 44.69 14.65
N GLY A 212 33.30 45.24 14.73
CA GLY A 212 32.71 45.79 15.95
C GLY A 212 31.91 44.79 16.80
N GLY A 213 31.93 43.49 16.48
CA GLY A 213 31.15 42.47 17.17
C GLY A 213 30.16 41.77 16.25
N TRP A 214 28.93 41.54 16.72
CA TRP A 214 27.93 40.78 15.96
C TRP A 214 26.83 41.70 15.45
N ALA A 215 26.64 41.72 14.14
CA ALA A 215 25.71 42.59 13.45
C ALA A 215 24.63 41.76 12.72
N PRO A 216 23.40 42.26 12.55
CA PRO A 216 22.38 41.58 11.75
C PRO A 216 22.86 41.36 10.31
N ILE A 217 22.50 40.22 9.73
CA ILE A 217 22.86 39.92 8.34
C ILE A 217 22.19 40.86 7.32
N GLU A 218 21.06 41.45 7.69
CA GLU A 218 20.25 42.34 6.85
C GLU A 218 20.85 43.73 6.66
N ASP A 219 21.83 44.13 7.48
CA ASP A 219 22.43 45.46 7.40
C ASP A 219 23.43 45.53 6.23
N PRO A 220 23.15 46.26 5.13
CA PRO A 220 24.02 46.33 3.96
C PRO A 220 25.30 47.14 4.21
N SER A 221 25.33 47.96 5.27
CA SER A 221 26.45 48.85 5.58
C SER A 221 27.76 48.10 5.87
N ALA A 222 27.66 46.84 6.33
CA ALA A 222 28.82 46.01 6.63
C ALA A 222 29.23 45.08 5.45
N ALA A 223 28.78 45.33 4.22
CA ALA A 223 29.21 44.56 3.04
C ALA A 223 30.58 45.00 2.46
N GLU A 224 31.05 46.21 2.81
CA GLU A 224 32.28 46.81 2.23
C GLU A 224 33.57 46.48 2.99
N THR A 225 33.52 46.11 4.26
CA THR A 225 34.71 45.83 5.09
C THR A 225 34.77 44.36 5.47
N VAL A 226 35.29 43.51 4.57
CA VAL A 226 35.78 42.19 4.97
C VAL A 226 37.08 41.94 4.23
N GLU A 227 38.16 42.00 4.99
CA GLU A 227 39.54 41.70 4.59
C GLU A 227 39.62 40.38 3.81
N ALA A 228 40.41 40.40 2.75
CA ALA A 228 40.91 39.19 2.12
C ALA A 228 41.77 38.45 3.16
N ILE A 229 41.19 37.50 3.89
CA ILE A 229 41.99 36.59 4.70
C ILE A 229 42.73 35.70 3.70
N ASP A 230 44.01 36.01 3.58
CA ASP A 230 44.98 35.37 2.71
C ASP A 230 44.99 33.84 2.93
N SER A 231 45.28 33.13 1.85
CA SER A 231 45.09 31.69 1.67
C SER A 231 46.11 30.88 2.47
N LEU A 232 46.03 30.86 3.80
CA LEU A 232 47.01 30.20 4.66
C LEU A 232 46.34 29.46 5.83
N ALA A 233 45.74 28.30 5.55
CA ALA A 233 45.62 27.16 6.48
C ALA A 233 44.87 26.00 5.80
N LEU A 234 45.52 25.36 4.84
CA LEU A 234 45.07 24.09 4.27
C LEU A 234 46.28 23.13 4.26
N GLN A 235 46.84 22.89 5.44
CA GLN A 235 47.80 21.82 5.72
C GLN A 235 48.01 21.69 7.24
N ALA A 236 47.26 20.77 7.86
CA ALA A 236 47.62 19.96 9.02
C ALA A 236 46.40 19.16 9.46
#